data_AF-A0A0N1BY05-F1
#
_entry.id   AF-A0A0N1BY05-F1
#
_cell.length_a   1.000
_cell.length_b   1.000
_cell.length_c   1.000
_cell.angle_alpha   90.00
_cell.angle_beta   90.00
_cell.angle_gamma   90.00
#
_symmetry.space_group_name_H-M   'P 1'
#
loop_
_entity.id
_entity.type
_entity.pdbx_description
1 polymer ?
#
loop_
_entity_poly.entity_id
_entity_poly.type
_entity_poly.pdbx_seq_one_letter_code
_entity_poly.pdbx_strand_id
1 'polypeptide(L)'
;MAIENVSKVSDCLHELRQPLNVIGLATGNLRSALCPGLSREQADYLSAKLDRIDEQVTRVSALADQLAAAAQDAIAAKLQA
;
A
#
# COMPACT_ATOMS: atom_id res chain seq x y z
N MET A 1 0.52 -20.06 20.47
CA MET A 1 0.14 -20.26 19.05
C MET A 1 -0.81 -19.18 18.52
N ALA A 2 -2.05 -19.03 19.01
CA ALA A 2 -2.98 -18.05 18.42
C ALA A 2 -2.50 -16.58 18.52
N ILE A 3 -2.05 -16.14 19.70
CA ILE A 3 -1.54 -14.76 19.91
C ILE A 3 -0.26 -14.51 19.08
N GLU A 4 0.64 -15.49 19.05
CA GLU A 4 1.88 -15.43 18.25
C GLU A 4 1.58 -15.28 16.75
N ASN A 5 0.56 -15.97 16.25
CA ASN A 5 0.13 -15.86 14.86
C ASN A 5 -0.44 -14.46 14.55
N VAL A 6 -1.21 -13.86 15.47
CA VAL A 6 -1.73 -12.50 15.28
C VAL A 6 -0.62 -11.45 15.34
N SER A 7 0.40 -11.64 16.20
CA SER A 7 1.60 -10.79 16.22
C SER A 7 2.34 -10.82 14.88
N LYS A 8 2.58 -12.01 14.31
CA LYS A 8 3.24 -12.16 13.00
C LYS A 8 2.47 -11.47 11.87
N VAL A 9 1.14 -11.50 11.91
CA VAL A 9 0.29 -10.78 10.95
C VAL A 9 0.48 -9.26 11.10
N SER A 10 0.49 -8.75 12.33
CA SER A 10 0.73 -7.33 12.60
C SER A 10 2.11 -6.87 12.09
N ASP A 11 3.15 -7.66 12.32
CA ASP A 11 4.51 -7.35 11.86
C ASP A 11 4.58 -7.32 10.32
N CYS A 12 3.98 -8.31 9.66
CA CYS A 12 3.91 -8.36 8.20
C CYS A 12 3.16 -7.16 7.60
N LEU A 13 2.05 -6.73 8.20
CA LEU A 13 1.30 -5.55 7.77
C LEU A 13 2.10 -4.27 7.94
N HIS A 14 2.91 -4.17 9.00
CA HIS A 14 3.83 -3.05 9.18
C HIS A 14 4.92 -3.03 8.10
N GLU A 15 5.53 -4.19 7.80
CA GLU A 15 6.55 -4.33 6.77
C GLU A 15 6.01 -4.03 5.36
N LEU A 16 4.73 -4.32 5.08
CA LEU A 16 4.07 -4.05 3.80
C LEU A 16 4.07 -2.56 3.40
N ARG A 17 4.20 -1.63 4.35
CA ARG A 17 4.23 -0.20 4.07
C ARG A 17 5.43 0.22 3.21
N GLN A 18 6.59 -0.38 3.44
CA GLN A 18 7.81 -0.04 2.70
C GLN A 18 7.68 -0.31 1.18
N PRO A 19 7.32 -1.53 0.73
CA PRO A 19 7.16 -1.78 -0.70
C PRO A 19 6.03 -0.95 -1.34
N LEU A 20 4.94 -0.67 -0.63
CA LEU A 20 3.88 0.21 -1.14
C LEU A 20 4.37 1.65 -1.38
N ASN A 21 5.16 2.20 -0.45
CA ASN A 21 5.80 3.50 -0.63
C ASN A 21 6.79 3.50 -1.80
N VAL A 22 7.58 2.43 -1.96
CA VAL A 22 8.51 2.29 -3.09
C VAL A 22 7.77 2.28 -4.43
N ILE A 23 6.62 1.60 -4.52
CA ILE A 23 5.80 1.60 -5.73
C ILE A 23 5.28 3.01 -6.03
N GLY A 24 4.73 3.72 -5.04
CA GLY A 24 4.25 5.10 -5.22
C GLY A 24 5.35 6.11 -5.61
N LEU A 25 6.58 5.92 -5.11
CA LEU A 25 7.72 6.72 -5.55
C LEU A 25 8.12 6.39 -7.00
N ALA A 26 8.12 5.11 -7.36
CA ALA A 26 8.46 4.68 -8.71
C ALA A 26 7.45 5.21 -9.75
N THR A 27 6.15 5.19 -9.46
CA THR A 27 5.12 5.76 -10.34
C THR A 27 5.28 7.27 -10.51
N GLY A 28 5.53 8.01 -9.42
CA GLY A 28 5.82 9.45 -9.48
C GLY A 28 7.06 9.79 -10.31
N ASN A 29 8.12 9.00 -10.17
CA ASN A 29 9.36 9.15 -10.95
C ASN A 29 9.12 8.85 -12.44
N LEU A 30 8.39 7.79 -12.76
CA LEU A 30 8.04 7.44 -14.16
C LEU A 30 7.22 8.55 -14.82
N ARG A 31 6.26 9.14 -14.09
CA ARG A 31 5.48 10.28 -14.58
C ARG A 31 6.40 11.45 -14.95
N SER A 32 7.31 11.80 -14.06
CA SER A 32 8.23 12.93 -14.24
C SER A 32 9.25 12.71 -15.36
N ALA A 33 9.75 11.48 -15.50
CA ALA A 33 10.79 11.14 -16.47
C ALA A 33 10.25 10.93 -17.90
N LEU A 34 9.07 10.32 -18.05
CA LEU A 34 8.58 9.86 -19.35
C LEU A 34 7.63 10.84 -20.01
N CYS A 35 6.77 11.55 -19.26
CA CYS A 35 5.77 12.44 -19.85
C CYS A 35 6.34 13.54 -20.77
N PRO A 36 7.50 14.18 -20.48
CA PRO A 36 8.04 15.23 -21.34
C PRO A 36 8.43 14.78 -22.76
N GLY A 37 8.73 13.49 -22.96
CA GLY A 37 9.16 12.93 -24.25
C GLY A 37 8.03 12.33 -25.09
N LEU A 38 6.80 12.35 -24.59
CA LEU A 38 5.65 11.69 -25.22
C LEU A 38 4.76 12.68 -25.97
N SER A 39 4.08 12.20 -27.01
CA SER A 39 2.95 12.95 -27.57
C SER A 39 1.87 13.13 -26.50
N ARG A 40 1.02 14.14 -26.66
CA ARG A 40 -0.04 14.43 -25.67
C ARG A 40 -0.92 13.21 -25.38
N GLU A 41 -1.35 12.49 -26.41
CA GLU A 41 -2.18 11.28 -26.26
C GLU A 41 -1.47 10.19 -25.44
N GLN A 42 -0.18 9.96 -25.72
CA GLN A 42 0.63 8.99 -24.99
C GLN A 42 0.87 9.42 -23.54
N ALA A 43 1.11 10.71 -23.30
CA ALA A 43 1.29 11.27 -21.97
C ALA A 43 0.00 11.17 -21.14
N ASP A 44 -1.15 11.48 -21.73
CA ASP A 44 -2.47 11.36 -21.10
C ASP A 44 -2.79 9.89 -20.76
N TYR A 45 -2.53 8.97 -21.70
CA TYR A 45 -2.71 7.53 -21.48
C TYR A 45 -1.81 7.00 -20.36
N LEU A 46 -0.52 7.34 -20.39
CA LEU A 46 0.43 6.92 -19.35
C LEU A 46 0.03 7.48 -17.98
N SER A 47 -0.32 8.77 -17.91
CA SER A 47 -0.73 9.42 -16.67
C SER A 47 -1.93 8.72 -16.05
N ALA A 48 -2.97 8.42 -16.84
CA ALA A 48 -4.15 7.70 -16.37
C ALA A 48 -3.82 6.29 -15.85
N LYS A 49 -2.82 5.60 -16.42
CA LYS A 49 -2.37 4.30 -15.90
C LYS A 49 -1.62 4.43 -14.59
N LEU A 50 -0.75 5.44 -14.46
CA LEU A 50 -0.01 5.70 -13.24
C LEU A 50 -0.94 6.14 -12.10
N ASP A 51 -1.93 7.01 -12.38
CA ASP A 51 -2.95 7.41 -11.40
C ASP A 51 -3.71 6.20 -10.86
N ARG A 52 -4.11 5.28 -11.75
CA ARG A 52 -4.80 4.06 -11.34
C ARG A 52 -3.94 3.14 -10.47
N ILE A 53 -2.61 3.12 -10.67
CA ILE A 53 -1.69 2.38 -9.80
C ILE A 53 -1.63 3.07 -8.43
N ASP A 54 -1.48 4.39 -8.39
CA ASP A 54 -1.43 5.16 -7.14
C ASP A 54 -2.72 5.00 -6.31
N GLU A 55 -3.88 4.97 -6.97
CA GLU A 55 -5.17 4.66 -6.34
C GLU A 55 -5.17 3.27 -5.70
N GLN A 56 -4.66 2.25 -6.40
CA GLN A 56 -4.60 0.89 -5.84
C GLN A 56 -3.59 0.78 -4.71
N VAL A 57 -2.42 1.44 -4.81
CA VAL A 57 -1.44 1.49 -3.72
C VAL A 57 -2.07 2.11 -2.48
N THR A 58 -2.76 3.26 -2.64
CA THR A 58 -3.48 3.93 -1.56
C THR A 58 -4.54 3.02 -0.94
N ARG A 59 -5.31 2.30 -1.77
CA ARG A 59 -6.33 1.36 -1.32
C ARG A 59 -5.71 0.19 -0.53
N VAL A 60 -4.61 -0.38 -1.00
CA VAL A 60 -3.94 -1.49 -0.30
C VAL A 60 -3.37 -1.03 1.04
N SER A 61 -2.78 0.17 1.10
CA SER A 61 -2.32 0.76 2.37
C SER A 61 -3.47 0.89 3.37
N ALA A 62 -4.63 1.42 2.93
CA ALA A 62 -5.80 1.55 3.80
C ALA A 62 -6.33 0.19 4.29
N LEU A 63 -6.35 -0.83 3.43
CA LEU A 63 -6.73 -2.20 3.83
C LEU A 63 -5.74 -2.80 4.82
N ALA A 64 -4.44 -2.55 4.65
CA ALA A 64 -3.41 -3.02 5.56
C ALA A 64 -3.57 -2.38 6.95
N ASP A 65 -3.87 -1.08 7.01
CA ASP A 65 -4.13 -0.37 8.27
C ASP A 65 -5.39 -0.91 8.98
N GLN A 66 -6.47 -1.18 8.23
CA GLN A 66 -7.69 -1.80 8.77
C GLN A 66 -7.41 -3.19 9.36
N LEU A 67 -6.62 -4.01 8.66
CA LEU A 67 -6.23 -5.34 9.15
C LEU A 67 -5.34 -5.25 10.40
N ALA A 68 -4.44 -4.27 10.46
CA ALA A 68 -3.57 -4.07 11.62
C ALA A 68 -4.38 -3.68 12.86
N ALA A 69 -5.36 -2.77 12.70
CA ALA A 69 -6.28 -2.41 13.79
C ALA A 69 -7.08 -3.63 14.28
N ALA A 70 -7.66 -4.41 13.36
CA ALA A 70 -8.42 -5.61 13.71
C ALA A 70 -7.55 -6.67 14.42
N ALA A 71 -6.28 -6.82 14.03
CA ALA A 71 -5.33 -7.71 14.69
C ALA A 71 -5.03 -7.26 16.12
N GLN A 72 -4.83 -5.95 16.34
CA GLN A 72 -4.60 -5.39 17.67
C GLN A 72 -5.81 -5.58 18.59
N ASP A 73 -7.02 -5.32 18.09
CA ASP A 73 -8.27 -5.52 18.85
C ASP A 73 -8.43 -6.99 19.27
N ALA A 74 -8.11 -7.93 18.37
CA ALA A 74 -8.16 -9.37 18.66
C ALA A 74 -7.15 -9.79 19.75
N ILE A 75 -5.94 -9.19 19.76
CA ILE A 75 -4.95 -9.42 20.82
C ILE A 75 -5.48 -8.86 22.15
N ALA A 76 -5.99 -7.62 22.16
CA ALA A 76 -6.50 -6.99 23.36
C ALA A 76 -7.66 -7.78 24.00
N ALA A 77 -8.62 -8.23 23.18
CA ALA A 77 -9.73 -9.06 23.64
C ALA A 77 -9.28 -10.40 24.23
N LYS A 78 -8.18 -10.98 23.71
CA LYS A 78 -7.61 -12.25 24.23
C LYS A 78 -6.81 -12.08 25.52
N LEU A 79 -6.26 -10.90 25.79
CA LEU A 79 -5.54 -10.61 27.03
C LEU A 79 -6.48 -10.28 28.21
N GLN A 80 -7.72 -9.91 27.91
CA GLN A 80 -8.76 -9.57 28.90
C GLN A 80 -9.67 -10.78 29.25
N ALA A 81 -9.55 -11.88 28.52
CA ALA A 81 -10.34 -13.11 28.69
C ALA A 81 -9.53 -14.19 29.41
#